data_AF-A0A6C2UCV2-F1
#
_entry.id   AF-A0A6C2UCV2-F1
#
_cell.length_a   1.000
_cell.length_b   1.000
_cell.length_c   1.000
_cell.angle_alpha   90.00
_cell.angle_beta   90.00
_cell.angle_gamma   90.00
#
_symmetry.space_group_name_H-M   'P 1'
#
loop_
_entity.id
_entity.type
_entity.pdbx_description
1 polymer ?
#
loop_
_entity_poly.entity_id
_entity_poly.type
_entity_poly.pdbx_seq_one_letter_code
_entity_poly.pdbx_strand_id
1 'polypeptide(L)'
;MKQKWVFTSMRMLLLLAVMALQASAVVQHDFTINGHAASLQVPDNPQAHKPWLWRARFPNNQSAVNTAMLNNGAYVGYVDVANLYGNDEAVATWDAYYAYVLATYGFSPQPAMYQGDGYGIRG
;
A
#
# COMPACT_ATOMS: atom_id res chain seq x y z
N MET A 1 25.09 -36.02 23.78
CA MET A 1 23.92 -36.04 22.87
C MET A 1 22.89 -34.91 23.13
N LYS A 2 23.26 -33.79 23.78
CA LYS A 2 22.33 -32.69 24.15
C LYS A 2 22.57 -31.36 23.40
N GLN A 3 23.70 -31.22 22.70
CA GLN A 3 24.12 -29.96 22.07
C GLN A 3 23.42 -29.67 20.74
N LYS A 4 23.07 -30.70 19.94
CA LYS A 4 22.44 -30.51 18.62
C LYS A 4 21.06 -29.83 18.68
N TRP A 5 20.33 -29.98 19.78
CA TRP A 5 18.99 -29.42 19.94
C TRP A 5 19.00 -27.91 20.26
N VAL A 6 20.03 -27.43 20.96
CA VAL A 6 20.16 -26.01 21.32
C VAL A 6 20.46 -25.16 20.07
N PHE A 7 21.32 -25.64 19.17
CA PHE A 7 21.68 -24.92 17.95
C PHE A 7 20.56 -24.86 16.90
N THR A 8 19.75 -25.92 16.78
CA THR A 8 18.59 -25.91 15.88
C THR A 8 17.50 -24.96 16.39
N SER A 9 17.23 -24.96 17.70
CA SER A 9 16.26 -24.05 18.31
C SER A 9 16.71 -22.58 18.22
N MET A 10 18.00 -22.29 18.40
CA MET A 10 18.52 -20.93 18.28
C MET A 10 18.47 -20.41 16.83
N ARG A 11 18.77 -21.25 15.83
CA ARG A 11 18.62 -20.89 14.41
C ARG A 11 17.18 -20.64 14.01
N MET A 12 16.24 -21.42 14.56
CA MET A 12 14.81 -21.26 14.30
C MET A 12 14.25 -20.00 14.96
N LEU A 13 14.68 -19.68 16.19
CA LEU A 13 14.35 -18.42 16.85
C LEU A 13 14.95 -17.20 16.14
N LEU A 14 16.20 -17.30 15.64
CA LEU A 14 16.81 -16.24 14.83
C LEU A 14 16.09 -16.05 13.49
N LEU A 15 15.69 -17.12 12.81
CA LEU A 15 14.91 -17.01 11.57
C LEU A 15 13.54 -16.37 11.80
N LEU A 16 12.84 -16.73 12.88
CA LEU A 16 11.58 -16.11 13.26
C LEU A 16 11.76 -14.63 13.65
N ALA A 17 12.83 -14.28 14.37
CA ALA A 17 13.13 -12.91 14.73
C ALA A 17 13.50 -12.04 13.51
N VAL A 18 14.23 -12.60 12.54
CA VAL A 18 14.55 -11.91 11.27
C VAL A 18 13.30 -11.72 10.41
N MET A 19 12.36 -12.68 10.39
CA MET A 19 11.06 -12.53 9.73
C MET A 19 10.17 -11.48 10.40
N ALA A 20 10.30 -11.27 11.70
CA ALA A 20 9.50 -10.31 12.46
C ALA A 20 10.02 -8.86 12.39
N LEU A 21 11.26 -8.63 11.93
CA LEU A 21 11.91 -7.31 11.98
C LEU A 21 11.90 -6.54 10.65
N GLN A 22 11.00 -6.87 9.72
CA GLN A 22 10.77 -6.04 8.54
C GLN A 22 9.60 -5.08 8.78
N ALA A 23 9.76 -4.16 9.72
CA ALA A 23 8.95 -2.95 9.73
C ALA A 23 9.60 -1.99 8.72
N SER A 24 9.22 -2.11 7.45
CA SER A 24 9.56 -1.16 6.40
C SER A 24 9.11 0.23 6.86
N ALA A 25 10.00 1.21 6.86
CA ALA A 25 9.72 2.55 7.35
C ALA A 25 8.94 3.33 6.28
N VAL A 26 7.69 2.93 6.04
CA VAL A 26 6.80 3.56 5.06
C VAL A 26 6.64 5.05 5.37
N VAL A 27 7.07 5.89 4.45
CA VAL A 27 6.84 7.34 4.52
C VAL A 27 5.48 7.64 3.92
N GLN A 28 4.60 8.30 4.68
CA GLN A 28 3.32 8.80 4.18
C GLN A 28 3.41 10.30 3.93
N HIS A 29 2.95 10.71 2.75
CA HIS A 29 2.73 12.10 2.38
C HIS A 29 1.24 12.40 2.38
N ASP A 30 0.82 13.32 3.23
CA ASP A 30 -0.57 13.78 3.30
C ASP A 30 -0.71 15.14 2.59
N PHE A 31 -1.77 15.30 1.81
CA PHE A 31 -2.08 16.50 1.06
C PHE A 31 -3.58 16.60 0.82
N THR A 32 -4.01 17.61 0.07
CA THR A 32 -5.42 17.81 -0.28
C THR A 32 -5.61 17.90 -1.79
N ILE A 33 -6.72 17.32 -2.28
CA ILE A 33 -7.17 17.41 -3.67
C ILE A 33 -8.63 17.84 -3.64
N ASN A 34 -8.95 18.95 -4.30
CA ASN A 34 -10.31 19.52 -4.33
C ASN A 34 -10.95 19.70 -2.94
N GLY A 35 -10.15 19.97 -1.90
CA GLY A 35 -10.62 20.11 -0.52
C GLY A 35 -10.78 18.79 0.26
N HIS A 36 -10.51 17.65 -0.39
CA HIS A 36 -10.55 16.32 0.21
C HIS A 36 -9.16 15.87 0.66
N ALA A 37 -9.10 15.15 1.79
CA ALA A 37 -7.85 14.61 2.30
C ALA A 37 -7.33 13.50 1.37
N ALA A 38 -6.04 13.55 1.05
CA ALA A 38 -5.36 12.61 0.19
C ALA A 38 -4.05 12.18 0.81
N SER A 39 -3.63 10.95 0.54
CA SER A 39 -2.36 10.43 1.05
C SER A 39 -1.66 9.53 0.03
N LEU A 40 -0.34 9.55 0.10
CA LEU A 40 0.54 8.71 -0.69
C LEU A 40 1.58 8.06 0.20
N GLN A 41 1.59 6.73 0.23
CA GLN A 41 2.62 5.94 0.90
C GLN A 41 3.72 5.59 -0.10
N VAL A 42 4.94 5.95 0.28
CA VAL A 42 6.15 5.73 -0.51
C VAL A 42 6.88 4.50 0.03
N PRO A 43 7.20 3.52 -0.83
CA PRO A 43 7.95 2.35 -0.41
C PRO A 43 9.44 2.68 -0.23
N ASP A 44 10.11 1.94 0.65
CA ASP A 44 11.54 2.12 0.95
C ASP A 44 12.44 1.83 -0.27
N ASN A 45 12.01 0.88 -1.12
CA ASN A 45 12.72 0.49 -2.33
C ASN A 45 11.81 0.62 -3.56
N PRO A 46 11.59 1.85 -4.09
CA PRO A 46 10.66 2.08 -5.17
C PRO A 46 11.12 1.44 -6.48
N GLN A 47 10.23 0.74 -7.17
CA GLN A 47 10.55 0.17 -8.48
C GLN A 47 10.67 1.26 -9.55
N ALA A 48 11.56 1.04 -10.52
CA ALA A 48 11.88 2.03 -11.57
C ALA A 48 10.66 2.44 -12.42
N HIS A 49 9.74 1.51 -12.70
CA HIS A 49 8.51 1.78 -13.47
C HIS A 49 7.36 2.33 -12.60
N LYS A 50 7.61 2.60 -11.32
CA LYS A 50 6.70 3.24 -10.36
C LYS A 50 5.27 2.67 -10.38
N PRO A 51 5.10 1.37 -10.11
CA PRO A 51 3.79 0.76 -9.97
C PRO A 51 3.10 1.31 -8.73
N TRP A 52 1.78 1.43 -8.76
CA TRP A 52 1.03 1.94 -7.63
C TRP A 52 -0.32 1.26 -7.47
N LEU A 53 -0.77 1.19 -6.23
CA LEU A 53 -2.07 0.71 -5.81
C LEU A 53 -3.00 1.90 -5.59
N TRP A 54 -4.11 1.95 -6.32
CA TRP A 54 -5.19 2.87 -6.01
C TRP A 54 -6.11 2.24 -4.96
N ARG A 55 -6.20 2.85 -3.77
CA ARG A 55 -7.16 2.44 -2.75
C ARG A 55 -8.45 3.25 -2.83
N ALA A 56 -9.56 2.56 -3.08
CA ALA A 56 -10.87 3.19 -3.18
C ALA A 56 -11.54 3.44 -1.82
N ARG A 57 -11.21 2.65 -0.77
CA ARG A 57 -11.90 2.73 0.53
C ARG A 57 -11.06 2.25 1.72
N PHE A 58 -11.45 2.72 2.92
CA PHE A 58 -10.97 2.32 4.25
C PHE A 58 -9.48 2.61 4.53
N PRO A 59 -9.05 3.88 4.63
CA PRO A 59 -7.64 4.26 4.74
C PRO A 59 -6.91 3.54 5.89
N ASN A 60 -7.58 3.37 7.02
CA ASN A 60 -7.02 2.77 8.25
C ASN A 60 -6.91 1.24 8.22
N ASN A 61 -7.41 0.57 7.17
CA ASN A 61 -7.24 -0.87 7.03
C ASN A 61 -5.88 -1.16 6.38
N GLN A 62 -4.86 -1.43 7.21
CA GLN A 62 -3.58 -1.98 6.76
C GLN A 62 -3.78 -3.44 6.33
N SER A 63 -4.29 -3.60 5.11
CA SER A 63 -4.44 -4.93 4.52
C SER A 63 -3.06 -5.52 4.25
N ALA A 64 -2.96 -6.85 4.32
CA ALA A 64 -1.76 -7.57 3.90
C ALA A 64 -1.33 -7.22 2.45
N VAL A 65 -2.29 -6.77 1.63
CA VAL A 65 -2.04 -6.30 0.26
C VAL A 65 -1.26 -4.99 0.24
N ASN A 66 -1.61 -4.01 1.09
CA ASN A 66 -0.85 -2.75 1.15
C ASN A 66 0.61 -3.02 1.55
N THR A 67 0.80 -3.83 2.60
CA THR A 67 2.14 -4.22 3.05
C THR A 67 2.91 -4.96 1.97
N ALA A 68 2.28 -5.91 1.27
CA ALA A 68 2.93 -6.64 0.18
C ALA A 68 3.30 -5.71 -0.99
N MET A 69 2.44 -4.75 -1.34
CA MET A 69 2.72 -3.77 -2.41
C MET A 69 3.89 -2.86 -2.02
N LEU A 70 3.89 -2.31 -0.80
CA LEU A 70 4.97 -1.46 -0.30
C LEU A 70 6.31 -2.23 -0.23
N ASN A 71 6.30 -3.46 0.29
CA ASN A 71 7.50 -4.29 0.36
C ASN A 71 8.04 -4.68 -1.02
N ASN A 72 7.15 -4.80 -2.00
CA ASN A 72 7.54 -5.03 -3.39
C ASN A 72 7.99 -3.74 -4.09
N GLY A 73 7.94 -2.56 -3.46
CA GLY A 73 8.38 -1.32 -4.09
C GLY A 73 7.31 -0.59 -4.90
N ALA A 74 6.04 -0.92 -4.68
CA ALA A 74 4.89 -0.21 -5.25
C ALA A 74 4.37 0.85 -4.28
N TYR A 75 3.89 1.97 -4.83
CA TYR A 75 3.29 3.06 -4.07
C TYR A 75 1.85 2.73 -3.71
N VAL A 76 1.32 3.33 -2.64
CA VAL A 76 -0.10 3.18 -2.28
C VAL A 76 -0.73 4.56 -2.16
N GLY A 77 -1.69 4.84 -3.04
CA GLY A 77 -2.39 6.11 -3.11
C GLY A 77 -3.83 6.04 -2.59
N TYR A 78 -4.30 7.12 -1.96
CA TYR A 78 -5.65 7.25 -1.44
C TYR A 78 -6.15 8.70 -1.48
N VAL A 79 -7.44 8.89 -1.74
CA VAL A 79 -8.15 10.16 -1.58
C VAL A 79 -9.53 9.89 -0.98
N ASP A 80 -9.92 10.69 0.01
CA ASP A 80 -11.17 10.52 0.74
C ASP A 80 -12.35 11.14 -0.01
N VAL A 81 -13.10 10.29 -0.70
CA VAL A 81 -14.39 10.64 -1.31
C VAL A 81 -15.53 9.75 -0.79
N ALA A 82 -15.33 9.11 0.38
CA ALA A 82 -16.22 8.05 0.86
C ALA A 82 -17.67 8.52 1.10
N ASN A 83 -17.84 9.79 1.46
CA ASN A 83 -19.15 10.40 1.75
C ASN A 83 -19.85 10.98 0.51
N LEU A 84 -19.20 10.92 -0.66
CA LEU A 84 -19.71 11.48 -1.90
C LEU A 84 -20.46 10.44 -2.76
N TYR A 85 -20.42 9.16 -2.37
CA TYR A 85 -21.17 8.05 -2.97
C TYR A 85 -21.06 7.96 -4.51
N GLY A 86 -19.92 8.37 -5.07
CA GLY A 86 -19.71 8.33 -6.52
C GLY A 86 -20.45 9.42 -7.30
N ASN A 87 -20.86 10.50 -6.65
CA ASN A 87 -21.40 11.68 -7.34
C ASN A 87 -20.35 12.36 -8.24
N ASP A 88 -20.75 13.39 -8.97
CA ASP A 88 -19.87 14.14 -9.88
C ASP A 88 -18.64 14.73 -9.16
N GLU A 89 -18.78 15.13 -7.90
CA GLU A 89 -17.67 15.62 -7.08
C GLU A 89 -16.66 14.52 -6.75
N ALA A 90 -17.13 13.30 -6.45
CA ALA A 90 -16.28 12.14 -6.19
C ALA A 90 -15.46 11.79 -7.43
N VAL A 91 -16.10 11.75 -8.59
CA VAL A 91 -15.47 11.44 -9.87
C VAL A 91 -14.43 12.51 -10.21
N ALA A 92 -14.79 13.80 -10.12
CA ALA A 92 -13.87 14.90 -10.38
C ALA A 92 -12.66 14.90 -9.42
N THR A 93 -12.87 14.53 -8.16
CA THR A 93 -11.79 14.42 -7.17
C THR A 93 -10.87 13.22 -7.45
N TRP A 94 -11.43 12.08 -7.88
CA TRP A 94 -10.62 10.95 -8.33
C TRP A 94 -9.80 11.29 -9.57
N ASP A 95 -10.39 11.93 -10.57
CA ASP A 95 -9.69 12.34 -11.79
C ASP A 95 -8.55 13.33 -11.47
N ALA A 96 -8.82 14.31 -10.60
CA ALA A 96 -7.81 15.27 -10.16
C ALA A 96 -6.66 14.57 -9.40
N TYR A 97 -6.98 13.62 -8.52
CA TYR A 97 -5.98 12.84 -7.80
C TYR A 97 -5.12 12.01 -8.76
N TYR A 98 -5.73 11.32 -9.72
CA TYR A 98 -5.03 10.55 -10.74
C TYR A 98 -4.07 11.41 -11.56
N ALA A 99 -4.55 12.54 -12.06
CA ALA A 99 -3.74 13.48 -12.83
C ALA A 99 -2.57 14.02 -11.99
N TYR A 100 -2.82 14.34 -10.71
CA TYR A 100 -1.79 14.82 -9.80
C TYR A 100 -0.68 13.79 -9.57
N VAL A 101 -1.03 12.52 -9.31
CA VAL A 101 -0.01 11.49 -9.03
C VAL A 101 0.82 11.15 -10.25
N LEU A 102 0.21 11.13 -11.45
CA LEU A 102 0.93 10.93 -12.69
C LEU A 102 1.88 12.10 -13.00
N ALA A 103 1.39 13.34 -12.90
CA ALA A 103 2.18 14.52 -13.23
C ALA A 103 3.33 14.75 -12.24
N THR A 104 3.08 14.54 -10.94
CA THR A 104 4.03 14.88 -9.88
C THR A 104 5.02 13.75 -9.62
N TYR A 105 4.56 12.50 -9.62
CA TYR A 105 5.40 11.35 -9.26
C TYR A 105 5.79 10.48 -10.45
N GLY A 106 5.19 10.69 -11.63
CA GLY A 106 5.51 9.93 -12.85
C GLY A 106 5.13 8.47 -12.75
N PHE A 107 4.02 8.16 -12.07
CA PHE A 107 3.55 6.78 -11.89
C PHE A 107 3.14 6.12 -13.20
N SER A 108 3.09 4.79 -13.19
CA SER A 108 2.50 4.03 -14.29
C SER A 108 1.04 4.45 -14.50
N PRO A 109 0.57 4.63 -15.76
CA PRO A 109 -0.82 4.97 -16.06
C PRO A 109 -1.81 3.86 -15.71
N GLN A 110 -1.34 2.65 -15.44
CA GLN A 110 -2.21 1.53 -15.04
C GLN A 110 -2.01 1.22 -13.56
N PRO A 111 -2.81 1.78 -12.65
CA PRO A 111 -2.80 1.38 -11.25
C PRO A 111 -3.28 -0.06 -11.09
N ALA A 112 -2.70 -0.77 -10.13
CA ALA A 112 -3.38 -1.91 -9.55
C ALA A 112 -4.57 -1.39 -8.73
N MET A 113 -5.74 -2.00 -8.90
CA MET A 113 -6.91 -1.74 -8.07
C MET A 113 -7.17 -2.98 -7.21
N TYR A 114 -7.23 -2.79 -5.89
CA TYR A 114 -7.63 -3.84 -4.96
C TYR A 114 -8.91 -3.41 -4.24
N GLN A 115 -10.02 -4.08 -4.55
CA GLN A 115 -11.27 -3.97 -3.82
C GLN A 115 -11.30 -5.13 -2.81
N GLY A 116 -10.84 -4.85 -1.58
CA GLY A 116 -10.75 -5.84 -0.51
C GLY A 116 -12.12 -6.08 0.12
N ASP A 117 -12.99 -6.79 -0.59
CA ASP A 117 -14.28 -7.23 -0.08
C ASP A 117 -14.15 -8.73 0.21
N GLY A 118 -14.17 -9.10 1.48
CA GLY A 118 -13.87 -10.46 1.93
C GLY A 118 -14.91 -11.50 1.56
N TYR A 119 -14.96 -11.96 0.30
CA TYR A 119 -15.51 -13.26 -0.09
C TYR A 119 -14.81 -13.83 -1.34
N GLY A 120 -13.99 -14.85 -1.13
CA GLY A 120 -13.81 -15.97 -2.06
C GLY A 120 -13.09 -15.71 -3.39
N ILE A 121 -11.78 -15.90 -3.38
CA ILE A 121 -11.03 -16.28 -4.58
C ILE A 121 -11.45 -17.71 -4.97
N ARG A 122 -12.10 -17.87 -6.12
CA ARG A 122 -12.06 -19.12 -6.88
C ARG A 122 -11.59 -18.76 -8.28
N GLY A 123 -10.47 -19.36 -8.66
CA GLY A 123 -9.86 -19.25 -9.99
C GLY A 123 -10.54 -20.13 -11.02
#